data_AF-A0A2N0QI71-F1
#
_entry.id   AF-A0A2N0QI71-F1
#
_cell.length_a   1.000
_cell.length_b   1.000
_cell.length_c   1.000
_cell.angle_alpha   90.00
_cell.angle_beta   90.00
_cell.angle_gamma   90.00
#
_symmetry.space_group_name_H-M   'P 1'
#
loop_
_entity.id
_entity.type
_entity.pdbx_description
1 polymer ?
#
loop_
_entity_poly.entity_id
_entity_poly.type
_entity_poly.pdbx_seq_one_letter_code
_entity_poly.pdbx_strand_id
1 'polypeptide(L)'
;DLFNQFEKIVDEDAIIASNTSTFSIKQLSEGVQKKDRLIITHFFNPAHLVPLVEVVKSEETAQEIIDHTVAVLKRIGKKPVVLKKDIPGLIANRLQAALVREAFYLLDNGIADAKDIDLAVSAGPGFRWAFVVEY
;
A
#
# COMPACT_ATOMS: atom_id res chain seq x y z
N ASP A 1 21.57 2.23 -0.70
CA ASP A 1 22.41 2.96 0.29
C ASP A 1 21.82 3.02 1.70
N LEU A 2 20.65 3.61 1.92
CA LEU A 2 20.09 3.78 3.27
C LEU A 2 19.84 2.45 4.00
N PHE A 3 19.21 1.48 3.35
CA PHE A 3 18.93 0.16 3.95
C PHE A 3 20.21 -0.58 4.36
N ASN A 4 21.27 -0.49 3.56
CA ASN A 4 22.59 -1.07 3.87
C ASN A 4 23.26 -0.40 5.08
N GLN A 5 22.96 0.88 5.33
CA GLN A 5 23.44 1.57 6.53
C GLN A 5 22.66 1.12 7.76
N PHE A 6 21.34 1.01 7.67
CA PHE A 6 20.52 0.51 8.77
C PHE A 6 20.90 -0.90 9.18
N GLU A 7 21.09 -1.80 8.21
CA GLU A 7 21.48 -3.19 8.44
C GLU A 7 22.73 -3.35 9.31
N LYS A 8 23.66 -2.39 9.28
CA LYS A 8 24.90 -2.40 10.08
C LYS A 8 24.71 -1.93 11.52
N ILE A 9 23.58 -1.32 11.85
CA ILE A 9 23.34 -0.62 13.12
C ILE A 9 22.22 -1.31 13.92
N VAL A 10 21.22 -1.85 13.23
CA VAL A 10 20.09 -2.53 13.88
C VAL A 10 20.46 -3.98 14.24
N ASP A 11 19.77 -4.53 15.24
CA ASP A 11 19.90 -5.94 15.63
C ASP A 11 19.68 -6.88 14.44
N GLU A 12 20.26 -8.07 14.51
CA GLU A 12 20.19 -9.05 13.42
C GLU A 12 18.76 -9.44 13.07
N ASP A 13 17.87 -9.46 14.07
CA ASP A 13 16.47 -9.87 13.94
C ASP A 13 15.51 -8.68 13.73
N ALA A 14 16.03 -7.45 13.63
CA ALA A 14 15.21 -6.27 13.43
C ALA A 14 14.55 -6.29 12.04
N ILE A 15 13.22 -6.17 11.99
CA ILE A 15 12.46 -6.02 10.74
C ILE A 15 12.72 -4.62 10.18
N ILE A 16 13.06 -4.55 8.89
CA ILE A 16 13.26 -3.28 8.21
C ILE A 16 12.07 -3.06 7.26
N ALA A 17 11.24 -2.07 7.58
CA ALA A 17 10.03 -1.76 6.84
C ALA A 17 10.11 -0.41 6.11
N SER A 18 9.65 -0.36 4.86
CA SER A 18 9.53 0.87 4.07
C SER A 18 8.07 1.29 3.90
N ASN A 19 7.79 2.59 3.96
CA ASN A 19 6.47 3.17 3.66
C ASN A 19 6.34 3.64 2.19
N THR A 20 7.23 3.21 1.30
CA THR A 20 7.19 3.69 -0.09
C THR A 20 5.87 3.35 -0.80
N SER A 21 5.43 4.24 -1.68
CA SER A 21 4.28 4.04 -2.55
C SER A 21 4.67 3.75 -4.01
N THR A 22 5.97 3.82 -4.34
CA THR A 22 6.48 3.82 -5.72
C THR A 22 7.64 2.87 -5.98
N PHE A 23 8.56 2.70 -5.02
CA PHE A 23 9.69 1.79 -5.18
C PHE A 23 9.26 0.35 -4.97
N SER A 24 9.67 -0.53 -5.89
CA SER A 24 9.49 -1.97 -5.75
C SER A 24 10.33 -2.51 -4.59
N ILE A 25 9.90 -3.61 -3.97
CA ILE A 25 10.70 -4.25 -2.91
C ILE A 25 12.03 -4.76 -3.46
N LYS A 26 12.04 -5.13 -4.75
CA LYS A 26 13.26 -5.50 -5.47
C LYS A 26 14.27 -4.35 -5.48
N GLN A 27 13.85 -3.14 -5.87
CA GLN A 27 14.73 -1.96 -5.85
C GLN A 27 15.21 -1.63 -4.44
N LEU A 28 14.35 -1.76 -3.42
CA LEU A 28 14.75 -1.53 -2.03
C LEU A 28 15.77 -2.55 -1.51
N SER A 29 15.71 -3.79 -2.01
CA SER A 29 16.59 -4.89 -1.62
C SER A 29 17.99 -4.80 -2.24
N GLU A 30 18.22 -3.89 -3.19
CA GLU A 30 19.51 -3.76 -3.87
C GLU A 30 20.62 -3.34 -2.88
N GLY A 31 21.56 -4.25 -2.66
CA GLY A 31 22.71 -4.07 -1.77
C GLY A 31 22.46 -4.47 -0.30
N VAL A 32 21.23 -4.84 0.07
CA VAL A 32 20.90 -5.36 1.40
C VAL A 32 21.32 -6.83 1.47
N GLN A 33 21.97 -7.24 2.55
CA GLN A 33 22.47 -8.61 2.72
C GLN A 33 21.37 -9.54 3.26
N LYS A 34 20.72 -9.17 4.37
CA LYS A 34 19.62 -9.89 5.02
C LYS A 34 18.29 -9.37 4.51
N LYS A 35 17.90 -9.81 3.31
CA LYS A 35 16.65 -9.40 2.65
C LYS A 35 15.41 -10.13 3.17
N ASP A 36 15.60 -11.22 3.89
CA ASP A 36 14.57 -12.02 4.53
C ASP A 36 13.74 -11.23 5.55
N ARG A 37 14.32 -10.19 6.14
CA ARG A 37 13.68 -9.26 7.08
C ARG A 37 13.28 -7.90 6.48
N LEU A 38 13.40 -7.72 5.16
CA LEU A 38 12.96 -6.52 4.45
C LEU A 38 11.51 -6.65 3.97
N ILE A 39 10.70 -5.63 4.24
CA ILE A 39 9.27 -5.60 3.89
C ILE A 39 8.81 -4.17 3.53
N ILE A 40 7.72 -4.04 2.78
CA ILE A 40 7.03 -2.75 2.61
C ILE A 40 5.74 -2.78 3.43
N THR A 41 5.48 -1.73 4.20
CA THR A 41 4.22 -1.46 4.89
C THR A 41 3.74 -0.09 4.45
N HIS A 42 2.99 -0.04 3.35
CA HIS A 42 2.50 1.21 2.77
C HIS A 42 1.22 1.66 3.50
N PHE A 43 1.38 2.66 4.35
CA PHE A 43 0.31 3.39 5.03
C PHE A 43 -0.25 4.49 4.14
N PHE A 44 -1.56 4.73 4.26
CA PHE A 44 -2.26 5.77 3.53
C PHE A 44 -2.42 7.04 4.37
N ASN A 45 -2.20 8.20 3.75
CA ASN A 45 -2.33 9.49 4.43
C ASN A 45 -3.81 9.88 4.61
N PRO A 46 -4.26 10.32 5.80
CA PRO A 46 -3.52 10.38 7.07
C PRO A 46 -3.42 9.02 7.78
N ALA A 47 -2.19 8.62 8.09
CA ALA A 47 -1.85 7.27 8.55
C ALA A 47 -2.49 6.87 9.88
N HIS A 48 -2.98 7.81 10.69
CA HIS A 48 -3.67 7.50 11.93
C HIS A 48 -5.17 7.25 11.73
N LEU A 49 -5.79 7.78 10.66
CA LEU A 49 -7.23 7.59 10.38
C LEU A 49 -7.47 6.47 9.37
N VAL A 50 -6.66 6.39 8.31
CA VAL A 50 -6.87 5.39 7.26
C VAL A 50 -6.42 4.02 7.79
N PRO A 51 -7.31 3.00 7.81
CA PRO A 51 -6.98 1.71 8.42
C PRO A 51 -6.16 0.81 7.50
N LEU A 52 -6.24 1.01 6.17
CA LEU A 52 -5.54 0.18 5.19
C LEU A 52 -4.02 0.32 5.32
N VAL A 53 -3.33 -0.82 5.29
CA VAL A 53 -1.88 -0.88 5.08
C VAL A 53 -1.61 -1.97 4.04
N GLU A 54 -0.93 -1.64 2.96
CA GLU A 54 -0.52 -2.65 1.97
C GLU A 54 0.84 -3.22 2.38
N VAL A 55 0.91 -4.54 2.55
CA VAL A 55 2.12 -5.26 2.93
C VAL A 55 2.68 -5.93 1.69
N VAL A 56 3.89 -5.55 1.28
CA VAL A 56 4.57 -6.13 0.11
C VAL A 56 5.78 -6.92 0.57
N LYS A 57 5.86 -8.16 0.10
CA LYS A 57 6.96 -9.10 0.37
C LYS A 57 7.78 -9.33 -0.90
N SER A 58 9.05 -9.63 -0.73
CA SER A 58 9.87 -10.20 -1.81
C SER A 58 9.71 -11.73 -1.80
N GLU A 59 10.40 -12.41 -2.72
CA GLU A 59 10.54 -13.87 -2.66
C GLU A 59 11.44 -14.32 -1.52
N GLU A 60 12.35 -13.44 -1.08
CA GLU A 60 13.33 -13.72 -0.03
C GLU A 60 12.77 -13.43 1.36
N THR A 61 11.74 -12.57 1.47
CA THR A 61 11.12 -12.20 2.76
C THR A 61 10.56 -13.43 3.47
N ALA A 62 11.04 -13.70 4.68
CA ALA A 62 10.65 -14.86 5.47
C ALA A 62 9.17 -14.78 5.90
N GLN A 63 8.49 -15.93 5.92
CA GLN A 63 7.06 -15.99 6.27
C GLN A 63 6.78 -15.47 7.69
N GLU A 64 7.67 -15.78 8.63
CA GLU A 64 7.57 -15.31 10.03
C GLU A 64 7.59 -13.78 10.13
N ILE A 65 8.36 -13.09 9.28
CA ILE A 65 8.45 -11.63 9.23
C ILE A 65 7.13 -11.04 8.73
N ILE A 66 6.51 -11.66 7.73
CA ILE A 66 5.20 -11.25 7.19
C ILE A 66 4.14 -11.44 8.27
N ASP A 67 4.10 -12.61 8.92
CA ASP A 67 3.11 -12.94 9.94
C ASP A 67 3.23 -12.01 11.15
N HIS A 68 4.46 -11.76 11.61
CA HIS A 68 4.75 -10.81 12.69
C HIS A 68 4.30 -9.40 12.32
N THR A 69 4.65 -8.92 11.12
CA THR A 69 4.26 -7.59 10.64
C THR A 69 2.74 -7.44 10.59
N VAL A 70 2.04 -8.44 10.05
CA VAL A 70 0.56 -8.47 10.00
C VAL A 70 -0.04 -8.45 11.40
N ALA A 71 0.52 -9.22 12.34
CA ALA A 71 0.05 -9.26 13.73
C ALA A 71 0.21 -7.90 14.42
N VAL A 72 1.36 -7.23 14.25
CA VAL A 72 1.60 -5.89 14.78
C VAL A 72 0.62 -4.88 14.20
N LEU A 73 0.44 -4.87 12.88
CA LEU A 73 -0.50 -3.96 12.20
C LEU A 73 -1.94 -4.15 12.70
N LYS A 74 -2.40 -5.40 12.83
CA LYS A 74 -3.73 -5.69 13.40
C LYS A 74 -3.85 -5.21 14.86
N ARG A 75 -2.80 -5.41 15.67
CA ARG A 75 -2.77 -4.98 17.08
C ARG A 75 -2.94 -3.46 17.22
N ILE A 76 -2.42 -2.68 16.28
CA ILE A 76 -2.57 -1.21 16.26
C ILE A 76 -3.82 -0.72 15.50
N GLY A 77 -4.79 -1.61 15.24
CA GLY A 77 -6.06 -1.26 14.61
C GLY A 77 -6.02 -1.08 13.09
N LYS A 78 -4.93 -1.49 12.43
CA LYS A 78 -4.83 -1.48 10.97
C LYS A 78 -5.44 -2.73 10.35
N LYS A 79 -5.78 -2.60 9.06
CA LYS A 79 -6.31 -3.64 8.18
C LYS A 79 -5.24 -3.96 7.13
N PRO A 80 -4.26 -4.81 7.45
CA PRO A 80 -3.20 -5.14 6.51
C PRO A 80 -3.72 -5.99 5.35
N VAL A 81 -3.27 -5.69 4.13
CA VAL A 81 -3.49 -6.50 2.92
C VAL A 81 -2.14 -6.96 2.41
N VAL A 82 -1.88 -8.26 2.45
CA VAL A 82 -0.61 -8.83 1.95
C VAL A 82 -0.71 -9.05 0.45
N LEU A 83 0.14 -8.38 -0.32
CA LEU A 83 0.23 -8.57 -1.75
C LEU A 83 0.86 -9.92 -2.07
N LYS A 84 0.22 -10.68 -2.97
CA LYS A 84 0.76 -11.96 -3.45
C LYS A 84 2.00 -11.75 -4.34
N LYS A 85 2.04 -10.63 -5.07
CA LYS A 85 3.13 -10.23 -5.98
C LYS A 85 3.31 -8.73 -5.92
N ASP A 86 4.55 -8.28 -6.02
CA ASP A 86 4.89 -6.86 -6.15
C ASP A 86 4.45 -6.31 -7.52
N ILE A 87 3.95 -5.07 -7.53
CA ILE A 87 3.51 -4.36 -8.73
C ILE A 87 3.59 -2.85 -8.51
N PRO A 88 4.04 -2.06 -9.51
CA PRO A 88 4.00 -0.60 -9.42
C PRO A 88 2.60 -0.05 -9.16
N GLY A 89 2.49 0.80 -8.13
CA GLY A 89 1.24 1.41 -7.69
C GLY A 89 0.37 0.52 -6.79
N LEU A 90 0.84 -0.68 -6.41
CA LEU A 90 0.18 -1.57 -5.46
C LEU A 90 -1.28 -1.86 -5.84
N ILE A 91 -2.21 -2.02 -4.90
CA ILE A 91 -3.61 -2.32 -5.18
C ILE A 91 -4.42 -1.02 -5.21
N ALA A 92 -4.40 -0.26 -4.12
CA ALA A 92 -5.30 0.88 -3.95
C ALA A 92 -5.01 2.02 -4.93
N ASN A 93 -3.74 2.38 -5.16
CA ASN A 93 -3.43 3.46 -6.10
C ASN A 93 -3.76 3.05 -7.55
N ARG A 94 -3.68 1.76 -7.89
CA ARG A 94 -4.10 1.27 -9.22
C ARG A 94 -5.62 1.37 -9.41
N LEU A 95 -6.40 1.02 -8.39
CA LEU A 95 -7.85 1.19 -8.42
C LEU A 95 -8.23 2.67 -8.50
N GLN A 96 -7.56 3.54 -7.73
CA GLN A 96 -7.74 4.98 -7.80
C GLN A 96 -7.41 5.52 -9.19
N ALA A 97 -6.29 5.13 -9.79
CA ALA A 97 -5.90 5.57 -11.13
C ALA A 97 -6.90 5.10 -12.21
N ALA A 98 -7.51 3.92 -12.05
CA ALA A 98 -8.57 3.46 -12.94
C ALA A 98 -9.82 4.35 -12.85
N LEU A 99 -10.23 4.72 -11.64
CA LEU A 99 -11.35 5.63 -11.42
C LEU A 99 -11.08 7.03 -12.00
N VAL A 100 -9.88 7.57 -11.76
CA VAL A 100 -9.47 8.88 -12.29
C VAL A 100 -9.46 8.90 -13.81
N ARG A 101 -8.98 7.82 -14.45
CA ARG A 101 -9.00 7.71 -15.92
C ARG A 101 -10.43 7.79 -16.47
N GLU A 102 -11.40 7.16 -15.83
CA GLU A 102 -12.80 7.22 -16.24
C GLU A 102 -13.41 8.61 -15.97
N ALA A 103 -13.07 9.23 -14.85
CA ALA A 103 -13.48 10.60 -14.56
C ALA A 103 -13.02 11.58 -15.65
N PHE A 104 -11.77 11.47 -16.11
CA PHE A 104 -11.29 12.29 -17.22
C PHE A 104 -11.99 11.96 -18.54
N TYR A 105 -12.28 10.69 -18.81
CA TYR A 105 -13.06 10.32 -20.00
C TYR A 105 -14.45 11.00 -20.01
N LEU A 106 -15.16 11.00 -18.89
CA LEU A 106 -16.48 11.65 -18.77
C LEU A 106 -16.40 13.16 -18.96
N LEU A 107 -15.37 13.79 -18.40
CA LEU A 107 -15.12 15.23 -18.53
C LEU A 107 -14.79 15.61 -19.99
N ASP A 108 -13.84 14.91 -20.60
CA ASP A 108 -13.34 15.19 -21.96
C ASP A 108 -14.42 14.99 -23.03
N ASN A 109 -15.37 14.09 -22.79
CA ASN A 109 -16.50 13.83 -23.70
C ASN A 109 -17.74 14.66 -23.36
N GLY A 110 -17.66 15.59 -22.40
CA GLY A 110 -18.76 16.50 -22.05
C GLY A 110 -19.98 15.80 -21.45
N ILE A 111 -19.80 14.63 -20.84
CA ILE A 111 -20.89 13.86 -20.21
C ILE A 111 -21.35 14.53 -18.91
N ALA A 112 -20.42 15.07 -18.14
CA ALA A 112 -20.65 15.83 -16.92
C ALA A 112 -19.49 16.79 -16.66
N ASP A 113 -19.72 17.84 -15.87
CA ASP A 113 -18.64 18.68 -15.38
C ASP A 113 -17.90 18.02 -14.20
N ALA A 114 -16.73 18.56 -13.85
CA ALA A 114 -15.89 17.99 -12.78
C ALA A 114 -16.62 17.94 -11.42
N LYS A 115 -17.50 18.92 -11.14
CA LYS A 115 -18.21 19.01 -9.87
C LYS A 115 -19.26 17.90 -9.76
N ASP A 116 -19.99 17.64 -10.83
CA ASP A 116 -21.00 16.60 -10.87
C ASP A 116 -20.36 15.20 -10.87
N ILE A 117 -19.18 15.03 -11.48
CA ILE A 117 -18.39 13.80 -11.38
C ILE A 117 -17.94 13.54 -9.94
N ASP A 118 -17.38 14.55 -9.26
CA ASP A 118 -16.98 14.43 -7.86
C ASP A 118 -18.18 14.13 -6.94
N LEU A 119 -19.33 14.78 -7.18
CA LEU A 119 -20.56 14.51 -6.45
C LEU A 119 -21.06 13.08 -6.70
N ALA A 120 -21.03 12.61 -7.94
CA ALA A 120 -21.44 11.26 -8.29
C ALA A 120 -20.58 10.21 -7.58
N VAL A 121 -19.26 10.39 -7.52
CA VAL A 121 -18.34 9.48 -6.81
C VAL A 121 -18.57 9.55 -5.30
N SER A 122 -18.56 10.74 -4.71
CA SER A 122 -18.58 10.92 -3.25
C SER A 122 -19.92 10.58 -2.61
N ALA A 123 -21.04 10.95 -3.24
CA ALA A 123 -22.39 10.67 -2.76
C ALA A 123 -22.96 9.32 -3.26
N GLY A 124 -22.32 8.70 -4.26
CA GLY A 124 -22.72 7.41 -4.81
C GLY A 124 -21.84 6.25 -4.33
N PRO A 125 -20.97 5.69 -5.19
CA PRO A 125 -20.19 4.50 -4.84
C PRO A 125 -19.21 4.74 -3.70
N GLY A 126 -18.59 5.93 -3.59
CA GLY A 126 -17.66 6.27 -2.51
C GLY A 126 -18.29 6.15 -1.12
N PHE A 127 -19.51 6.67 -0.95
CA PHE A 127 -20.27 6.52 0.28
C PHE A 127 -20.53 5.04 0.61
N ARG A 128 -20.97 4.24 -0.37
CA ARG A 128 -21.24 2.81 -0.17
C ARG A 128 -19.97 2.01 0.15
N TRP A 129 -18.86 2.28 -0.55
CA TRP A 129 -17.56 1.61 -0.35
C TRP A 129 -16.98 1.84 1.05
N ALA A 130 -17.32 2.95 1.71
CA ALA A 130 -16.85 3.24 3.06
C ALA A 130 -17.43 2.27 4.13
N PHE A 131 -18.59 1.68 3.87
CA PHE A 131 -19.32 0.85 4.85
C PHE A 131 -19.51 -0.59 4.40
N VAL A 132 -19.68 -0.82 3.10
CA VAL A 132 -19.99 -2.13 2.55
C VAL A 132 -18.69 -2.83 2.15
N VAL A 133 -18.31 -3.81 2.97
CA VAL A 133 -17.26 -4.77 2.63
C VAL A 133 -17.94 -6.14 2.53
N GLU A 134 -18.37 -6.50 1.32
CA GLU A 134 -18.90 -7.84 1.03
C GLU A 134 -17.73 -8.78 0.74
N TYR A 135 -17.64 -9.89 1.47
CA TYR A 135 -16.77 -11.03 1.18
C TYR A 135 -17.62 -12.29 1.07
#